data_AF-A0A961H3L3-F1
#
_entry.id   AF-A0A961H3L3-F1
#
_cell.length_a   1.000
_cell.length_b   1.000
_cell.length_c   1.000
_cell.angle_alpha   90.00
_cell.angle_beta   90.00
_cell.angle_gamma   90.00
#
_symmetry.space_group_name_H-M   'P 1'
#
loop_
_entity.id
_entity.type
_entity.pdbx_description
1 polymer ?
#
loop_
_entity_poly.entity_id
_entity_poly.type
_entity_poly.pdbx_seq_one_letter_code
_entity_poly.pdbx_strand_id
1 'polypeptide(L)'
;MDIVAPDVIGMAIRILLAVAFIGMGVTHFLPAVQRTMAAMIPPPLRWKGVASPRNLVIFTGLCEIAGGLGLLYPPTVLAASICLIVFLVAVFPANAYAAAHRERFGRAAFPLIPRLIGQIVLIILLVVGALLA
;
A
#
# COMPACT_ATOMS: atom_id res chain seq x y z
N MET A 1 22.32 -19.72 22.21
CA MET A 1 21.89 -18.39 21.74
C MET A 1 20.81 -18.64 20.70
N ASP A 2 19.56 -18.73 21.12
CA ASP A 2 18.42 -18.69 20.20
C ASP A 2 18.27 -17.22 19.78
N ILE A 3 18.81 -16.86 18.61
CA ILE A 3 18.96 -15.47 18.15
C ILE A 3 17.59 -14.95 17.63
N VAL A 4 16.56 -14.97 18.49
CA VAL A 4 15.16 -14.61 18.23
C VAL A 4 14.32 -15.75 17.62
N ALA A 5 13.24 -16.12 18.30
CA ALA A 5 12.31 -17.13 17.84
C ALA A 5 11.54 -16.64 16.59
N PRO A 6 11.23 -17.51 15.60
CA PRO A 6 10.64 -17.10 14.33
C PRO A 6 9.33 -16.31 14.46
N ASP A 7 8.54 -16.60 15.49
CA ASP A 7 7.29 -15.89 15.86
C ASP A 7 7.53 -14.43 16.24
N VAL A 8 8.62 -14.13 16.97
CA VAL A 8 9.00 -12.76 17.34
C VAL A 8 9.41 -11.97 16.11
N ILE A 9 10.13 -12.60 15.16
CA ILE A 9 10.50 -11.98 13.88
C ILE A 9 9.24 -11.67 13.07
N GLY A 10 8.32 -12.64 12.95
CA GLY A 10 7.04 -12.46 12.26
C GLY A 10 6.20 -11.34 12.88
N MET A 11 6.13 -11.27 14.21
CA MET A 11 5.44 -10.20 14.92
C MET A 11 6.06 -8.83 14.65
N ALA A 12 7.39 -8.70 14.73
CA ALA A 12 8.08 -7.45 14.45
C ALA A 12 7.84 -6.96 13.01
N ILE A 13 7.91 -7.85 12.03
CA ILE A 13 7.61 -7.54 10.62
C ILE A 13 6.16 -7.04 10.48
N ARG A 14 5.19 -7.75 11.06
CA ARG A 14 3.77 -7.37 11.02
C ARG A 14 3.52 -5.99 11.63
N ILE A 15 4.14 -5.69 12.77
CA ILE A 15 4.03 -4.37 13.42
C ILE A 15 4.61 -3.27 12.52
N LEU A 16 5.80 -3.47 11.96
CA LEU A 16 6.42 -2.49 11.07
C LEU A 16 5.58 -2.23 9.82
N LEU A 17 5.05 -3.30 9.21
CA LEU A 17 4.15 -3.20 8.05
C LEU A 17 2.84 -2.51 8.42
N ALA A 18 2.24 -2.84 9.56
CA ALA A 18 1.01 -2.22 10.04
C ALA A 18 1.20 -0.71 10.22
N VAL A 19 2.28 -0.29 10.88
CA VAL A 19 2.62 1.14 11.03
C VAL A 19 2.78 1.80 9.66
N ALA A 20 3.50 1.17 8.74
CA ALA A 20 3.72 1.71 7.40
C ALA A 20 2.40 1.86 6.62
N PHE A 21 1.58 0.81 6.52
CA PHE A 21 0.32 0.84 5.77
C PHE A 21 -0.72 1.76 6.41
N ILE A 22 -0.87 1.74 7.73
CA ILE A 22 -1.78 2.67 8.43
C ILE A 22 -1.31 4.11 8.20
N GLY A 23 -0.01 4.39 8.33
CA GLY A 23 0.57 5.70 8.06
C GLY A 23 0.30 6.17 6.63
N MET A 24 0.55 5.33 5.62
CA MET A 24 0.26 5.63 4.21
C MET A 24 -1.25 5.85 3.97
N GLY A 25 -2.09 4.99 4.54
CA GLY A 25 -3.55 5.07 4.41
C GLY A 25 -4.12 6.35 4.98
N VAL A 26 -3.61 6.83 6.12
CA VAL A 26 -4.01 8.12 6.71
C VAL A 26 -3.72 9.29 5.76
N THR A 27 -2.62 9.25 5.00
CA THR A 27 -2.29 10.35 4.06
C THR A 27 -3.31 10.53 2.94
N HIS A 28 -4.09 9.50 2.59
CA HIS A 28 -5.13 9.56 1.55
C HIS A 28 -6.27 10.53 1.91
N PHE A 29 -6.44 10.84 3.20
CA PHE A 29 -7.46 11.76 3.71
C PHE A 29 -6.97 13.21 3.79
N LEU A 30 -5.68 13.46 3.56
CA LEU A 30 -5.12 14.81 3.50
C LEU A 30 -5.50 15.47 2.17
N PRO A 31 -6.24 16.60 2.15
CA PRO A 31 -6.81 17.15 0.91
C PRO A 31 -5.78 17.44 -0.20
N ALA A 32 -4.59 17.90 0.17
CA ALA A 32 -3.52 18.18 -0.80
C ALA A 32 -2.97 16.89 -1.44
N VAL A 33 -2.72 15.87 -0.63
CA VAL A 33 -2.21 14.56 -1.09
C VAL A 33 -3.27 13.83 -1.91
N GLN A 34 -4.52 13.85 -1.45
CA GLN A 34 -5.66 13.23 -2.11
C GLN A 34 -5.83 13.74 -3.55
N ARG A 35 -5.73 15.07 -3.76
CA ARG A 35 -5.83 15.67 -5.09
C ARG A 35 -4.72 15.18 -6.03
N THR A 36 -3.49 15.09 -5.53
CA THR A 36 -2.37 14.57 -6.30
C THR A 36 -2.56 13.11 -6.65
N MET A 37 -2.89 12.25 -5.67
CA MET A 37 -3.15 10.83 -5.90
C MET A 37 -4.29 10.59 -6.90
N ALA A 38 -5.38 11.34 -6.80
CA ALA A 38 -6.50 11.23 -7.74
C ALA A 38 -6.08 11.60 -9.18
N ALA A 39 -5.18 12.58 -9.32
CA ALA A 39 -4.61 12.94 -10.62
C ALA A 39 -3.62 11.91 -11.15
N MET A 40 -2.97 11.11 -10.30
CA MET A 40 -2.09 10.00 -10.70
C MET A 40 -2.87 8.80 -11.26
N ILE A 41 -4.18 8.70 -11.02
CA ILE A 41 -5.00 7.62 -11.61
C ILE A 41 -4.99 7.76 -13.14
N PRO A 42 -4.65 6.70 -13.91
CA PRO A 42 -4.56 6.75 -15.36
C PRO A 42 -5.89 7.14 -16.02
N PRO A 43 -5.90 7.89 -17.13
CA PRO A 43 -7.14 8.33 -17.79
C PRO A 43 -8.19 7.23 -18.04
N PRO A 44 -7.84 6.00 -18.46
CA PRO A 44 -8.81 4.92 -18.66
C PRO A 44 -9.55 4.48 -17.38
N LEU A 45 -8.98 4.74 -16.20
CA LEU A 45 -9.55 4.37 -14.89
C LEU A 45 -10.26 5.54 -14.20
N ARG A 46 -10.39 6.71 -14.87
CA ARG A 46 -11.08 7.88 -14.32
C ARG A 46 -12.58 7.84 -14.58
N TRP A 47 -13.24 6.84 -13.99
CA TRP A 47 -14.68 6.70 -14.08
C TRP A 47 -15.42 7.85 -13.39
N LYS A 48 -16.73 7.97 -13.68
CA LYS A 48 -17.63 8.93 -13.03
C LYS A 48 -18.47 8.24 -11.96
N GLY A 49 -19.10 9.02 -11.08
CA GLY A 49 -19.97 8.49 -10.02
C GLY A 49 -19.18 7.88 -8.86
N VAL A 50 -19.62 6.73 -8.37
CA VAL A 50 -19.06 6.08 -7.16
C VAL A 50 -17.59 5.72 -7.31
N ALA A 51 -17.15 5.33 -8.50
CA ALA A 51 -15.77 4.97 -8.81
C ALA A 51 -14.93 6.15 -9.33
N SER A 52 -15.27 7.38 -8.92
CA SER A 52 -14.47 8.55 -9.27
C SER A 52 -13.05 8.45 -8.69
N PRO A 53 -12.03 9.08 -9.32
CA PRO A 53 -10.65 9.05 -8.84
C PRO A 53 -10.49 9.42 -7.36
N ARG A 54 -11.24 10.43 -6.91
CA ARG A 54 -11.21 10.87 -5.51
C ARG A 54 -11.75 9.80 -4.55
N ASN A 55 -12.83 9.13 -4.94
CA ASN A 55 -13.42 8.05 -4.15
C ASN A 55 -12.54 6.81 -4.14
N LEU A 56 -11.90 6.49 -5.27
CA LEU A 56 -10.92 5.41 -5.35
C LEU A 56 -9.76 5.66 -4.38
N VAL A 57 -9.24 6.89 -4.29
CA VAL A 57 -8.21 7.25 -3.30
C VAL A 57 -8.70 7.09 -1.87
N ILE A 58 -9.93 7.49 -1.54
CA ILE A 58 -10.48 7.26 -0.19
C ILE A 58 -10.58 5.76 0.09
N PHE A 59 -11.12 5.00 -0.87
CA PHE A 59 -11.29 3.56 -0.76
C PHE A 59 -9.94 2.86 -0.56
N THR A 60 -8.91 3.22 -1.33
CA THR A 60 -7.58 2.64 -1.17
C THR A 60 -6.97 2.97 0.19
N GLY A 61 -7.17 4.19 0.69
CA GLY A 61 -6.74 4.58 2.04
C GLY A 61 -7.41 3.75 3.14
N LEU A 62 -8.72 3.46 3.01
CA LEU A 62 -9.43 2.56 3.92
C LEU A 62 -8.89 1.13 3.85
N CYS A 63 -8.60 0.62 2.66
CA CYS A 63 -8.02 -0.71 2.47
C CYS A 63 -6.64 -0.84 3.15
N GLU A 64 -5.77 0.16 3.03
CA GLU A 64 -4.45 0.15 3.69
C GLU A 64 -4.58 0.15 5.21
N ILE A 65 -5.46 0.99 5.76
CA ILE A 65 -5.69 1.03 7.22
C ILE A 65 -6.27 -0.29 7.71
N ALA A 66 -7.30 -0.81 7.05
CA ALA A 66 -7.93 -2.07 7.42
C ALA A 66 -6.95 -3.25 7.30
N GLY A 67 -6.16 -3.30 6.22
CA GLY A 67 -5.13 -4.31 6.04
C GLY A 67 -4.04 -4.22 7.11
N GLY A 68 -3.55 -3.01 7.41
CA GLY A 68 -2.57 -2.80 8.47
C GLY A 68 -3.07 -3.22 9.85
N LEU A 69 -4.32 -2.90 10.20
CA LEU A 69 -4.95 -3.39 11.44
C LEU A 69 -5.11 -4.92 11.42
N GLY A 70 -5.47 -5.50 10.28
CA GLY A 70 -5.61 -6.94 10.11
C GLY A 70 -4.29 -7.72 10.27
N LEU A 71 -3.14 -7.08 10.05
CA LEU A 71 -1.82 -7.66 10.34
C LEU A 71 -1.52 -7.77 11.84
N LEU A 72 -2.22 -7.00 12.70
CA LEU A 72 -2.01 -7.00 14.15
C LEU A 72 -2.89 -7.99 14.90
N TYR A 73 -3.92 -8.53 14.25
CA TYR A 73 -4.82 -9.52 14.83
C TYR A 73 -4.51 -10.91 14.25
N PRO A 74 -3.93 -11.85 15.03
CA PRO A 74 -3.41 -13.12 14.51
C PRO A 74 -4.38 -13.90 13.61
N PRO A 75 -5.70 -14.00 13.92
CA PRO A 75 -6.65 -14.71 13.08
C PRO A 75 -6.85 -14.11 11.68
N THR A 76 -6.49 -12.84 11.45
CA THR A 76 -6.68 -12.16 10.16
C THR A 76 -5.41 -11.96 9.36
N VAL A 77 -4.24 -12.31 9.89
CA VAL A 77 -2.94 -12.00 9.26
C VAL A 77 -2.85 -12.52 7.83
N LEU A 78 -3.21 -13.79 7.60
CA LEU A 78 -3.13 -14.37 6.26
C LEU A 78 -4.02 -13.63 5.26
N ALA A 79 -5.28 -13.37 5.64
CA ALA A 79 -6.23 -12.65 4.79
C ALA A 79 -5.76 -11.21 4.53
N ALA A 80 -5.30 -10.50 5.56
CA ALA A 80 -4.79 -9.14 5.47
C ALA A 80 -3.56 -9.06 4.55
N SER A 81 -2.60 -9.98 4.69
CA SER A 81 -1.43 -10.06 3.81
C SER A 81 -1.81 -10.28 2.35
N ILE A 82 -2.71 -11.23 2.07
CA ILE A 82 -3.19 -11.48 0.69
C ILE A 82 -3.87 -10.24 0.12
N CYS A 83 -4.77 -9.60 0.88
CA CYS A 83 -5.46 -8.39 0.44
C CYS A 83 -4.49 -7.24 0.16
N LEU A 84 -3.49 -7.02 1.03
CA LEU A 84 -2.47 -5.99 0.83
C LEU A 84 -1.56 -6.28 -0.38
N ILE A 85 -1.23 -7.54 -0.64
CA ILE A 85 -0.47 -7.94 -1.84
C ILE A 85 -1.27 -7.61 -3.11
N VAL A 86 -2.54 -8.04 -3.18
CA VAL A 86 -3.43 -7.73 -4.30
C VAL A 86 -3.59 -6.23 -4.48
N PHE A 87 -3.75 -5.51 -3.36
CA PHE A 87 -3.84 -4.06 -3.33
C PHE A 87 -2.60 -3.39 -3.94
N LEU A 88 -1.39 -3.79 -3.54
CA LEU A 88 -0.13 -3.22 -4.06
C LEU A 88 -0.04 -3.39 -5.59
N VAL A 89 -0.45 -4.55 -6.11
CA VAL A 89 -0.52 -4.79 -7.56
C VAL A 89 -1.57 -3.89 -8.21
N ALA A 90 -2.76 -3.78 -7.61
CA ALA A 90 -3.87 -3.00 -8.15
C ALA A 90 -3.58 -1.49 -8.23
N VAL A 91 -2.81 -0.92 -7.30
CA VAL A 91 -2.46 0.52 -7.32
C VAL A 91 -1.24 0.84 -8.19
N PHE A 92 -0.49 -0.17 -8.65
CA PHE A 92 0.71 0.04 -9.46
C PHE A 92 0.49 0.85 -10.75
N PRO A 93 -0.62 0.70 -11.51
CA PRO A 93 -0.87 1.52 -12.70
C PRO A 93 -0.86 3.04 -12.42
N ALA A 94 -1.33 3.48 -11.25
CA ALA A 94 -1.27 4.90 -10.86
C ALA A 94 0.17 5.36 -10.60
N ASN A 95 0.97 4.51 -9.95
CA ASN A 95 2.40 4.77 -9.73
C ASN A 95 3.17 4.84 -11.06
N ALA A 96 2.89 3.92 -11.99
CA ALA A 96 3.51 3.89 -13.31
C ALA A 96 3.13 5.11 -14.14
N TYR A 97 1.85 5.50 -14.13
CA TYR A 97 1.40 6.71 -14.80
C TYR A 97 2.08 7.96 -14.27
N ALA A 98 2.18 8.10 -12.93
CA ALA A 98 2.87 9.24 -12.33
C ALA A 98 4.35 9.29 -12.70
N ALA A 99 5.04 8.14 -12.66
CA ALA A 99 6.45 8.03 -13.02
C ALA A 99 6.74 8.40 -14.49
N ALA A 100 5.78 8.15 -15.38
CA ALA A 100 5.86 8.51 -16.81
C ALA A 100 5.57 9.99 -17.09
N HIS A 101 4.96 10.72 -16.15
CA HIS A 101 4.58 12.13 -16.30
C HIS A 101 5.24 13.00 -15.22
N ARG A 102 6.57 12.94 -15.13
CA ARG A 102 7.34 13.59 -14.06
C ARG A 102 7.20 15.11 -14.04
N GLU A 103 7.10 15.71 -15.21
CA GLU A 103 6.87 17.14 -15.41
C GLU A 103 5.58 17.63 -14.74
N ARG A 104 4.57 16.76 -14.66
CA ARG A 104 3.27 17.08 -14.07
C ARG A 104 3.23 16.83 -12.56
N PHE A 105 3.88 15.77 -12.09
CA PHE A 105 3.74 15.31 -10.69
C PHE A 105 4.96 15.59 -9.81
N GLY A 106 6.07 16.07 -10.38
CA GLY A 106 7.26 16.48 -9.64
C GLY A 106 7.74 15.41 -8.65
N ARG A 107 7.80 15.76 -7.36
CA ARG A 107 8.21 14.84 -6.27
C ARG A 107 7.27 13.64 -6.10
N ALA A 108 6.00 13.73 -6.49
CA ALA A 108 5.08 12.60 -6.44
C ALA A 108 5.36 11.57 -7.56
N ALA A 109 6.08 11.95 -8.61
CA ALA A 109 6.52 11.08 -9.71
C ALA A 109 7.76 10.25 -9.32
N PHE A 110 7.62 9.44 -8.29
CA PHE A 110 8.73 8.61 -7.84
C PHE A 110 9.19 7.67 -8.97
N PRO A 111 10.51 7.49 -9.19
CA PRO A 111 11.01 6.64 -10.26
C PRO A 111 10.42 5.22 -10.24
N LEU A 112 10.03 4.71 -11.41
CA LEU A 112 9.32 3.44 -11.54
C LEU A 112 10.10 2.25 -10.96
N ILE A 113 11.40 2.14 -11.25
CA ILE A 113 12.22 1.00 -10.85
C ILE A 113 12.37 0.92 -9.32
N PRO A 114 12.81 1.99 -8.61
CA PRO A 114 12.76 2.04 -7.15
C PRO A 114 11.38 1.76 -6.56
N ARG A 115 10.30 2.26 -7.19
CA ARG A 115 8.93 2.00 -6.74
C ARG A 115 8.58 0.52 -6.82
N LEU A 116 8.91 -0.13 -7.94
CA LEU A 116 8.68 -1.56 -8.16
C LEU A 116 9.46 -2.40 -7.15
N ILE A 117 10.74 -2.09 -6.93
CA ILE A 117 11.56 -2.75 -5.91
C ILE A 117 10.91 -2.62 -4.54
N GLY A 118 10.49 -1.41 -4.15
CA GLY A 118 9.81 -1.18 -2.87
C GLY A 118 8.54 -2.02 -2.71
N GLN A 119 7.71 -2.13 -3.76
CA GLN A 119 6.52 -2.97 -3.70
C GLN A 119 6.85 -4.46 -3.60
N ILE A 120 7.86 -4.95 -4.34
CA ILE A 120 8.32 -6.34 -4.24
C ILE A 120 8.81 -6.64 -2.82
N VAL A 121 9.59 -5.73 -2.22
CA VAL A 121 10.05 -5.86 -0.84
C VAL A 121 8.86 -5.92 0.13
N LEU A 122 7.88 -5.02 -0.01
CA LEU A 122 6.68 -5.06 0.83
C LEU A 122 5.89 -6.37 0.67
N ILE A 123 5.74 -6.87 -0.56
CA ILE A 123 5.09 -8.16 -0.84
C ILE A 123 5.83 -9.30 -0.14
N ILE A 124 7.16 -9.36 -0.26
CA ILE A 124 7.98 -10.39 0.39
C ILE A 124 7.80 -10.31 1.92
N LEU A 125 7.85 -9.10 2.50
CA LEU A 125 7.65 -8.93 3.94
C LEU A 125 6.24 -9.33 4.40
N LEU A 126 5.21 -9.08 3.60
CA LEU A 126 3.83 -9.53 3.88
C LEU A 126 3.72 -11.05 3.88
N VAL A 127 4.40 -11.72 2.93
CA VAL A 127 4.46 -13.20 2.87
C VAL A 127 5.20 -13.75 4.09
N VAL A 128 6.40 -13.23 4.38
CA VAL A 128 7.22 -13.68 5.51
C VAL A 128 6.48 -13.44 6.84
N GLY A 129 5.90 -12.26 7.02
CA GLY A 129 5.12 -11.93 8.22
C GLY A 129 3.87 -12.79 8.39
N ALA A 130 3.29 -13.32 7.31
CA ALA A 130 2.18 -14.27 7.37
C ALA A 130 2.61 -15.71 7.64
N LEU A 131 3.76 -16.14 7.12
CA LEU A 131 4.30 -17.49 7.33
C LEU A 131 4.86 -17.68 8.75
N LEU A 132 5.33 -16.59 9.36
CA LEU A 132 5.86 -16.55 10.72
C LEU A 132 4.81 -16.05 11.75
N ALA A 133 3.51 -16.09 11.38
CA ALA A 133 2.43 -15.43 12.11
C ALA A 133 1.93 -16.19 13.34
#